data_AF-A0A350YY67-F1
#
_entry.id   AF-A0A350YY67-F1
#
_cell.length_a   1.000
_cell.length_b   1.000
_cell.length_c   1.000
_cell.angle_alpha   90.00
_cell.angle_beta   90.00
_cell.angle_gamma   90.00
#
_symmetry.space_group_name_H-M   'P 1'
#
loop_
_entity.id
_entity.type
_entity.pdbx_description
1 polymer ?
#
loop_
_entity_poly.entity_id
_entity_poly.type
_entity_poly.pdbx_seq_one_letter_code
_entity_poly.pdbx_strand_id
1 'polypeptide(L)'
;MTTLELVTEKLGKPYHDLEFLLGCFKEVLIESGDEELANDIPWMSGDCMAGERFTGRHLQLWSVCFQLLNIVEVNGAMQNRRRKEDEKSLSAINGLWAFNLDRLKTEGYTDQDMAETLSKIHVEPVLTAHPTEAKRAVMLQHLRNLYLLIVKRENTMYTRTEQEELRKEIKIALHRIWRIYDVYIEKPEVDS
;
A
#
# COMPACT_ATOMS: atom_id res chain seq x y z
N MET A 1 -25.45 2.84 -6.37
CA MET A 1 -24.23 3.29 -5.69
C MET A 1 -23.34 2.10 -5.51
N THR A 2 -22.14 2.12 -6.07
CA THR A 2 -21.15 1.07 -5.83
C THR A 2 -20.62 1.19 -4.39
N THR A 3 -20.13 0.09 -3.81
CA THR A 3 -19.51 0.13 -2.48
C THR A 3 -18.33 1.11 -2.45
N LEU A 4 -17.63 1.29 -3.57
CA LEU A 4 -16.53 2.24 -3.70
C LEU A 4 -17.00 3.70 -3.55
N GLU A 5 -18.10 4.10 -4.20
CA GLU A 5 -18.64 5.47 -4.08
C GLU A 5 -18.97 5.84 -2.62
N LEU A 6 -19.59 4.90 -1.90
CA LEU A 6 -19.97 5.09 -0.49
C LEU A 6 -18.75 5.19 0.44
N VAL A 7 -17.68 4.45 0.13
CA VAL A 7 -16.46 4.44 0.92
C VAL A 7 -15.58 5.64 0.60
N THR A 8 -15.51 6.06 -0.67
CA THR A 8 -14.84 7.30 -1.10
C THR A 8 -15.48 8.53 -0.45
N GLU A 9 -16.81 8.60 -0.42
CA GLU A 9 -17.55 9.68 0.24
C GLU A 9 -17.28 9.75 1.74
N LYS A 10 -17.11 8.59 2.41
CA LYS A 10 -16.91 8.52 3.87
C LYS A 10 -15.46 8.56 4.34
N LEU A 11 -14.52 8.07 3.56
CA LEU A 11 -13.12 7.85 3.99
C LEU A 11 -12.09 8.66 3.18
N GLY A 12 -12.52 9.36 2.12
CA GLY A 12 -11.76 10.43 1.47
C GLY A 12 -10.64 9.98 0.52
N LYS A 13 -9.57 10.81 0.44
CA LYS A 13 -8.49 10.75 -0.56
C LYS A 13 -7.92 9.35 -0.88
N PRO A 14 -7.65 8.46 0.09
CA PRO A 14 -7.09 7.14 -0.22
C PRO A 14 -7.95 6.39 -1.24
N TYR A 15 -9.28 6.49 -1.17
CA TYR A 15 -10.15 5.75 -2.06
C TYR A 15 -10.19 6.30 -3.49
N HIS A 16 -9.81 7.56 -3.71
CA HIS A 16 -9.53 8.09 -5.05
C HIS A 16 -8.24 7.50 -5.65
N ASP A 17 -7.21 7.30 -4.84
CA ASP A 17 -5.98 6.65 -5.29
C ASP A 17 -6.21 5.16 -5.57
N LEU A 18 -7.07 4.51 -4.78
CA LEU A 18 -7.52 3.14 -5.05
C LEU A 18 -8.28 3.06 -6.37
N GLU A 19 -9.27 3.93 -6.60
CA GLU A 19 -10.02 3.99 -7.85
C GLU A 19 -9.09 4.17 -9.07
N PHE A 20 -8.11 5.07 -8.96
CA PHE A 20 -7.10 5.27 -9.99
C PHE A 20 -6.28 4.00 -10.27
N LEU A 21 -5.81 3.31 -9.23
CA LEU A 21 -5.04 2.08 -9.38
C LEU A 21 -5.89 0.94 -9.95
N LEU A 22 -7.13 0.78 -9.51
CA LEU A 22 -8.05 -0.22 -10.03
C LEU A 22 -8.37 0.05 -11.51
N GLY A 23 -8.56 1.31 -11.90
CA GLY A 23 -8.72 1.69 -13.30
C GLY A 23 -7.48 1.37 -14.16
N CYS A 24 -6.28 1.68 -13.66
CA CYS A 24 -5.03 1.30 -14.34
C CYS A 24 -4.88 -0.22 -14.44
N PHE A 25 -5.25 -0.94 -13.39
CA PHE A 25 -5.17 -2.40 -13.34
C PHE A 25 -6.18 -3.05 -14.29
N LYS A 26 -7.40 -2.50 -14.38
CA LYS A 26 -8.41 -2.92 -15.35
C LYS A 26 -7.89 -2.84 -16.78
N GLU A 27 -7.27 -1.72 -17.15
CA GLU A 27 -6.67 -1.57 -18.47
C GLU A 27 -5.55 -2.60 -18.70
N VAL A 28 -4.71 -2.84 -17.69
CA VAL A 28 -3.63 -3.84 -17.79
C VAL A 28 -4.19 -5.25 -18.03
N LEU A 29 -5.30 -5.62 -17.40
CA LEU A 29 -5.96 -6.91 -17.61
C LEU A 29 -6.53 -7.00 -19.03
N ILE A 30 -7.24 -5.98 -19.50
CA ILE A 30 -7.78 -5.93 -20.88
C ILE A 30 -6.64 -6.03 -21.90
N GLU A 31 -5.57 -5.25 -21.74
CA GLU A 31 -4.38 -5.29 -22.60
C GLU A 31 -3.65 -6.64 -22.56
N SER A 32 -3.82 -7.40 -21.48
CA SER A 32 -3.26 -8.74 -21.30
C SER A 32 -4.12 -9.88 -21.85
N GLY A 33 -5.33 -9.57 -22.34
CA GLY A 33 -6.33 -10.55 -22.80
C GLY A 33 -7.21 -11.14 -21.70
N ASP A 34 -7.19 -10.55 -20.50
CA ASP A 34 -7.94 -10.97 -19.31
C ASP A 34 -9.23 -10.15 -19.12
N GLU A 35 -10.00 -9.94 -20.21
CA GLU A 35 -11.18 -9.05 -20.21
C GLU A 35 -12.30 -9.49 -19.26
N GLU A 36 -12.54 -10.80 -19.14
CA GLU A 36 -13.54 -11.34 -18.21
C GLU A 36 -13.17 -10.98 -16.77
N LEU A 37 -11.93 -11.25 -16.35
CA LEU A 37 -11.43 -10.91 -15.02
C LEU A 37 -11.42 -9.39 -14.76
N ALA A 38 -11.23 -8.58 -15.79
CA ALA A 38 -11.27 -7.12 -15.69
C ALA A 38 -12.67 -6.60 -15.32
N ASN A 39 -13.73 -7.36 -15.63
CA ASN A 39 -15.10 -7.07 -15.22
C ASN A 39 -15.43 -7.54 -13.80
N ASP A 40 -14.56 -8.36 -13.20
CA ASP A 40 -14.73 -8.92 -11.86
C ASP A 40 -13.88 -8.22 -10.79
N ILE A 41 -13.28 -7.08 -11.14
CA ILE A 41 -12.48 -6.29 -10.19
C ILE A 41 -13.35 -5.89 -8.99
N PRO A 42 -12.94 -6.29 -7.76
CA PRO A 42 -13.65 -5.89 -6.55
C PRO A 42 -13.84 -4.38 -6.45
N TRP A 43 -14.96 -3.95 -5.86
CA TRP A 43 -15.35 -2.55 -5.66
C TRP A 43 -15.73 -1.76 -6.93
N MET A 44 -15.26 -2.17 -8.12
CA MET A 44 -15.70 -1.60 -9.39
C MET A 44 -16.95 -2.30 -9.94
N SER A 45 -17.10 -3.60 -9.67
CA SER A 45 -18.24 -4.40 -10.10
C SER A 45 -19.41 -4.27 -9.11
N GLY A 46 -20.62 -4.03 -9.64
CA GLY A 46 -21.83 -3.83 -8.84
C GLY A 46 -22.39 -5.10 -8.19
N ASP A 47 -22.02 -6.28 -8.72
CA ASP A 47 -22.43 -7.59 -8.20
C ASP A 47 -21.19 -8.42 -7.85
N CYS A 48 -21.14 -8.92 -6.61
CA CYS A 48 -20.17 -9.92 -6.21
C CYS A 48 -20.58 -11.28 -6.77
N MET A 49 -19.99 -11.70 -7.89
CA MET A 49 -19.98 -13.05 -8.49
C MET A 49 -20.99 -14.06 -7.87
N ALA A 50 -22.29 -13.79 -8.01
CA ALA A 50 -23.33 -14.63 -7.46
C ALA A 50 -23.66 -15.72 -8.49
N GLY A 51 -22.88 -16.80 -8.48
CA GLY A 51 -23.21 -18.03 -9.23
C GLY A 51 -22.26 -18.43 -10.37
N GLU A 52 -21.17 -17.71 -10.61
CA GLU A 52 -20.15 -18.09 -11.61
C GLU A 52 -18.99 -18.91 -11.01
N ARG A 53 -18.28 -19.63 -11.88
CA ARG A 53 -17.22 -20.59 -11.52
C ARG A 53 -15.96 -19.83 -11.07
N PHE A 54 -15.87 -19.51 -9.79
CA PHE A 54 -14.69 -18.87 -9.19
C PHE A 54 -13.43 -19.74 -9.38
N THR A 55 -12.42 -19.21 -10.08
CA THR A 55 -11.18 -19.94 -10.41
C THR A 55 -9.99 -19.43 -9.62
N GLY A 56 -8.84 -20.11 -9.71
CA GLY A 56 -7.58 -19.64 -9.11
C GLY A 56 -7.16 -18.23 -9.61
N ARG A 57 -7.52 -17.87 -10.85
CA ARG A 57 -7.26 -16.53 -11.39
C ARG A 57 -8.08 -15.44 -10.69
N HIS A 58 -9.28 -15.78 -10.20
CA HIS A 58 -10.06 -14.86 -9.38
C HIS A 58 -9.43 -14.70 -7.99
N LEU A 59 -8.94 -15.77 -7.36
CA LEU A 59 -8.17 -15.64 -6.11
C LEU A 59 -6.97 -14.71 -6.27
N GLN A 60 -6.25 -14.84 -7.39
CA GLN A 60 -5.14 -13.97 -7.74
C GLN A 60 -5.59 -12.51 -7.92
N LEU A 61 -6.68 -12.28 -8.66
CA LEU A 61 -7.28 -10.95 -8.85
C LEU A 61 -7.57 -10.28 -7.50
N TRP A 62 -8.30 -10.97 -6.63
CA TRP A 62 -8.62 -10.50 -5.29
C TRP A 62 -7.36 -10.24 -4.46
N SER A 63 -6.39 -11.14 -4.50
CA SER A 63 -5.11 -10.96 -3.81
C SER A 63 -4.39 -9.69 -4.25
N VAL A 64 -4.28 -9.44 -5.57
CA VAL A 64 -3.68 -8.21 -6.09
C VAL A 64 -4.47 -6.99 -5.64
N CYS A 65 -5.80 -7.00 -5.77
CA CYS A 65 -6.68 -5.92 -5.33
C CYS A 65 -6.51 -5.59 -3.83
N PHE A 66 -6.38 -6.60 -2.97
CA PHE A 66 -6.07 -6.38 -1.55
C PHE A 66 -4.69 -5.77 -1.31
N GLN A 67 -3.67 -6.13 -2.10
CA GLN A 67 -2.37 -5.48 -2.02
C GLN A 67 -2.44 -4.01 -2.45
N LEU A 68 -3.22 -3.68 -3.49
CA LEU A 68 -3.43 -2.30 -3.93
C LEU A 68 -4.13 -1.47 -2.85
N LEU A 69 -5.17 -2.02 -2.22
CA LEU A 69 -5.85 -1.40 -1.09
C LEU A 69 -4.86 -1.09 0.05
N ASN A 70 -4.07 -2.08 0.47
CA ASN A 70 -3.08 -1.90 1.53
C ASN A 70 -2.07 -0.79 1.22
N ILE A 71 -1.53 -0.78 0.00
CA ILE A 71 -0.57 0.26 -0.44
C ILE A 71 -1.17 1.66 -0.32
N VAL A 72 -2.42 1.81 -0.76
CA VAL A 72 -3.14 3.08 -0.73
C VAL A 72 -3.47 3.52 0.68
N GLU A 73 -3.89 2.61 1.55
CA GLU A 73 -4.16 2.90 2.97
C GLU A 73 -2.88 3.32 3.70
N VAL A 74 -1.76 2.63 3.46
CA VAL A 74 -0.45 2.99 4.03
C VAL A 74 -0.02 4.37 3.55
N ASN A 75 -0.13 4.67 2.25
CA ASN A 75 0.16 6.00 1.72
C ASN A 75 -0.75 7.06 2.35
N GLY A 76 -2.06 6.82 2.40
CA GLY A 76 -3.04 7.71 3.01
C GLY A 76 -2.76 8.02 4.48
N ALA A 77 -2.39 6.99 5.26
CA ALA A 77 -1.99 7.15 6.66
C ALA A 77 -0.73 8.02 6.78
N MET A 78 0.27 7.81 5.92
CA MET A 78 1.49 8.61 5.90
C MET A 78 1.24 10.07 5.50
N GLN A 79 0.37 10.31 4.50
CA GLN A 79 -0.01 11.67 4.10
C GLN A 79 -0.77 12.41 5.20
N ASN A 80 -1.74 11.75 5.84
CA ASN A 80 -2.46 12.34 6.96
C ASN A 80 -1.53 12.64 8.15
N ARG A 81 -0.50 11.79 8.35
CA ARG A 81 0.54 12.04 9.34
C ARG A 81 1.32 13.32 9.04
N ARG A 82 1.87 13.45 7.82
CA ARG A 82 2.61 14.65 7.38
C ARG A 82 1.77 15.92 7.48
N ARG A 83 0.52 15.85 7.01
CA ARG A 83 -0.41 16.99 7.10
C ARG A 83 -0.62 17.44 8.55
N LYS A 84 -0.76 16.52 9.50
CA LYS A 84 -0.88 16.87 10.93
C LYS A 84 0.41 17.47 11.50
N GLU A 85 1.57 16.99 11.08
CA GLU A 85 2.87 17.56 11.45
C GLU A 85 3.00 19.02 10.96
N ASP A 86 2.60 19.28 9.71
CA ASP A 86 2.69 20.60 9.07
C ASP A 86 1.65 21.60 9.63
N GLU A 87 0.39 21.17 9.82
CA GLU A 87 -0.70 22.07 10.23
C GLU A 87 -0.72 22.38 11.73
N LYS A 88 -0.27 21.46 12.59
CA LYS A 88 -0.37 21.58 14.04
C LYS A 88 0.98 21.73 14.69
N SER A 89 1.74 20.64 14.73
CA SER A 89 3.12 20.58 15.24
C SER A 89 3.67 19.17 15.04
N LEU A 90 5.00 19.04 15.08
CA LEU A 90 5.66 17.74 15.14
C LEU A 90 5.22 16.90 16.37
N SER A 91 4.86 17.55 17.48
CA SER A 91 4.35 16.90 18.69
C SER A 91 2.86 16.54 18.64
N ALA A 92 2.13 16.91 17.59
CA ALA A 92 0.69 16.65 17.50
C ALA A 92 0.32 15.16 17.28
N ILE A 93 1.32 14.29 17.13
CA ILE A 93 1.14 12.87 16.82
C ILE A 93 1.67 12.01 17.96
N ASN A 94 0.74 11.37 18.65
CA ASN A 94 1.02 10.49 19.79
C ASN A 94 1.97 9.35 19.38
N GLY A 95 2.92 9.05 20.27
CA GLY A 95 3.85 7.93 20.10
C GLY A 95 5.07 8.23 19.23
N LEU A 96 5.15 9.39 18.56
CA LEU A 96 6.35 9.82 17.85
C LEU A 96 7.38 10.48 18.78
N TRP A 97 8.61 10.60 18.31
CA TRP A 97 9.73 11.20 19.05
C TRP A 97 9.40 12.59 19.58
N ALA A 98 8.91 13.49 18.72
CA ALA A 98 8.62 14.86 19.10
C ALA A 98 7.57 14.96 20.22
N PHE A 99 6.50 14.17 20.16
CA PHE A 99 5.50 14.10 21.24
C PHE A 99 6.10 13.60 22.55
N ASN A 100 6.86 12.50 22.52
CA ASN A 100 7.41 11.90 23.73
C ASN A 100 8.50 12.77 24.37
N LEU A 101 9.36 13.39 23.57
CA LEU A 101 10.40 14.30 24.06
C LEU A 101 9.79 15.57 24.67
N ASP A 102 8.78 16.15 24.02
CA ASP A 102 8.04 17.31 24.54
C ASP A 102 7.33 16.99 25.87
N ARG A 103 6.72 15.80 25.95
CA ARG A 103 6.11 15.30 27.19
C ARG A 103 7.15 15.15 28.30
N LEU A 104 8.31 14.55 28.03
CA LEU A 104 9.37 14.39 29.03
C LEU A 104 9.92 15.75 29.52
N LYS A 105 10.07 16.73 28.62
CA LYS A 105 10.43 18.10 29.01
C LYS A 105 9.36 18.73 29.91
N THR A 106 8.09 18.54 29.58
CA THR A 106 6.96 19.06 30.37
C THR A 106 6.89 18.41 31.76
N GLU A 107 7.29 17.15 31.88
CA GLU A 107 7.38 16.42 33.15
C GLU A 107 8.63 16.79 33.99
N GLY A 108 9.50 17.66 33.47
CA GLY A 108 10.65 18.21 34.19
C GLY A 108 11.97 17.46 34.00
N TYR A 109 12.04 16.51 33.07
CA TYR A 109 13.30 15.82 32.75
C TYR A 109 14.25 16.73 31.97
N THR A 110 15.52 16.72 32.33
CA THR A 110 16.53 17.51 31.63
C THR A 110 16.99 16.82 30.34
N ASP A 111 17.55 17.61 29.41
CA ASP A 111 18.14 17.07 28.18
C ASP A 111 19.27 16.07 28.47
N GLN A 112 20.00 16.26 29.58
CA GLN A 112 21.05 15.33 30.03
C GLN A 112 20.46 13.99 30.51
N ASP A 113 19.43 14.02 31.35
CA ASP A 113 18.78 12.80 31.87
C ASP A 113 18.21 11.95 30.73
N MET A 114 17.58 12.62 29.75
CA MET A 114 17.02 11.98 28.57
C MET A 114 18.11 11.34 27.71
N ALA A 115 19.20 12.07 27.43
CA ALA A 115 20.32 11.55 26.64
C ALA A 115 21.01 10.36 27.33
N GLU A 116 21.24 10.45 28.65
CA GLU A 116 21.85 9.37 29.42
C GLU A 116 20.97 8.11 29.40
N THR A 117 19.66 8.27 29.59
CA THR A 117 18.72 7.13 29.56
C THR A 117 18.63 6.51 28.18
N LEU A 118 18.52 7.34 27.13
CA LEU A 118 18.42 6.88 25.75
C LEU A 118 19.63 6.03 25.35
N SER A 119 20.83 6.39 25.83
CA SER A 119 22.06 5.63 25.57
C SER A 119 22.06 4.21 26.14
N LYS A 120 21.19 3.95 27.13
CA LYS A 120 21.04 2.64 27.79
C LYS A 120 19.90 1.80 27.18
N ILE A 121 19.10 2.37 26.28
CA ILE A 121 17.99 1.64 25.65
C ILE A 121 18.55 0.71 24.57
N HIS A 122 18.24 -0.58 24.72
CA HIS A 122 18.54 -1.60 23.72
C HIS A 122 17.24 -2.20 23.20
N VAL A 123 17.07 -2.19 21.87
CA VAL A 123 15.92 -2.79 21.19
C VAL A 123 16.45 -3.80 20.18
N GLU A 124 16.13 -5.07 20.39
CA GLU A 124 16.51 -6.16 19.49
C GLU A 124 15.26 -6.76 18.84
N PRO A 125 14.95 -6.39 17.58
CA PRO A 125 13.88 -7.03 16.84
C PRO A 125 14.32 -8.44 16.40
N VAL A 126 13.69 -9.47 16.96
CA VAL A 126 13.90 -10.86 16.53
C VAL A 126 12.95 -11.19 15.39
N LEU A 127 13.48 -11.27 14.18
CA LEU A 127 12.73 -11.74 13.03
C LEU A 127 12.51 -13.25 13.15
N THR A 128 11.25 -13.67 13.13
CA THR A 128 10.88 -15.08 13.12
C THR A 128 10.49 -15.49 11.70
N ALA A 129 10.83 -16.70 11.30
CA ALA A 129 10.37 -17.21 10.02
C ALA A 129 8.85 -17.40 10.07
N HIS A 130 8.11 -16.71 9.20
CA HIS A 130 6.73 -17.10 8.96
C HIS A 130 6.75 -18.37 8.07
N PRO A 131 5.98 -19.42 8.39
CA PRO A 131 6.07 -20.73 7.74
C PRO A 131 5.71 -20.78 6.24
N THR A 132 5.50 -19.64 5.58
CA THR A 132 5.10 -19.53 4.17
C THR A 132 5.88 -18.48 3.37
N GLU A 133 6.98 -17.92 3.90
CA GLU A 133 7.52 -16.62 3.45
C GLU A 133 8.70 -16.61 2.47
N ALA A 134 9.41 -17.72 2.25
CA ALA A 134 10.67 -17.69 1.49
C ALA A 134 10.55 -17.08 0.06
N LYS A 135 9.35 -17.14 -0.55
CA LYS A 135 9.08 -16.64 -1.91
C LYS A 135 8.57 -15.18 -1.97
N ARG A 136 8.50 -14.44 -0.84
CA ARG A 136 7.95 -13.06 -0.77
C ARG A 136 8.91 -11.93 -1.17
N ALA A 137 10.23 -12.14 -1.22
CA ALA A 137 11.17 -11.03 -1.41
C ALA A 137 11.00 -10.27 -2.74
N VAL A 138 10.85 -10.99 -3.85
CA VAL A 138 10.66 -10.38 -5.18
C VAL A 138 9.31 -9.67 -5.27
N MET A 139 8.23 -10.30 -4.79
CA MET A 139 6.90 -9.67 -4.73
C MET A 139 6.93 -8.39 -3.90
N LEU A 140 7.56 -8.42 -2.71
CA LEU A 140 7.73 -7.25 -1.85
C LEU A 140 8.49 -6.13 -2.55
N GLN A 141 9.49 -6.45 -3.39
CA GLN A 141 10.21 -5.45 -4.18
C GLN A 141 9.31 -4.79 -5.23
N HIS A 142 8.45 -5.55 -5.90
CA HIS A 142 7.49 -4.99 -6.87
C HIS A 142 6.41 -4.16 -6.19
N LEU A 143 5.87 -4.62 -5.07
CA LEU A 143 4.91 -3.86 -4.26
C LEU A 143 5.54 -2.57 -3.72
N ARG A 144 6.79 -2.62 -3.25
CA ARG A 144 7.55 -1.42 -2.85
C ARG A 144 7.75 -0.46 -4.01
N ASN A 145 8.09 -0.95 -5.20
CA ASN A 145 8.24 -0.11 -6.39
C ASN A 145 6.92 0.60 -6.69
N LEU A 146 5.80 -0.13 -6.73
CA LEU A 146 4.48 0.45 -6.94
C LEU A 146 4.14 1.50 -5.87
N TYR A 147 4.41 1.23 -4.59
CA TYR A 147 4.24 2.20 -3.52
C TYR A 147 5.02 3.50 -3.76
N LEU A 148 6.28 3.41 -4.20
CA LEU A 148 7.08 4.60 -4.50
C LEU A 148 6.51 5.40 -5.68
N LEU A 149 5.96 4.74 -6.70
CA LEU A 149 5.29 5.42 -7.81
C LEU A 149 4.03 6.16 -7.35
N ILE A 150 3.26 5.58 -6.43
CA ILE A 150 2.09 6.23 -5.83
C ILE A 150 2.53 7.44 -5.00
N VAL A 151 3.58 7.31 -4.19
CA VAL A 151 4.15 8.45 -3.45
C VAL A 151 4.62 9.56 -4.39
N LYS A 152 5.22 9.23 -5.54
CA LYS A 152 5.58 10.24 -6.57
C LYS A 152 4.34 10.94 -7.11
N ARG A 153 3.23 10.21 -7.33
CA ARG A 153 1.98 10.76 -7.88
C ARG A 153 1.35 11.84 -6.99
N GLU A 154 1.69 11.86 -5.71
CA GLU A 154 1.28 12.91 -4.77
C GLU A 154 1.87 14.29 -5.09
N ASN A 155 2.89 14.35 -5.95
CA ASN A 155 3.51 15.62 -6.33
C ASN A 155 2.57 16.43 -7.23
N THR A 156 2.07 17.55 -6.70
CA THR A 156 1.16 18.47 -7.39
C THR A 156 1.84 19.31 -8.48
N MET A 157 3.17 19.31 -8.55
CA MET A 157 3.93 20.13 -9.50
C MET A 157 4.12 19.47 -10.87
N TYR A 158 3.70 18.22 -11.05
CA TYR A 158 3.88 17.52 -12.33
C TYR A 158 2.99 18.07 -13.43
N THR A 159 3.59 18.25 -14.60
CA THR A 159 2.92 18.55 -15.87
C THR A 159 2.07 17.37 -16.33
N ARG A 160 1.16 17.62 -17.29
CA ARG A 160 0.31 16.55 -17.85
C ARG A 160 1.12 15.42 -18.46
N THR A 161 2.19 15.73 -19.18
CA THR A 161 3.08 14.73 -19.79
C THR A 161 3.75 13.85 -18.73
N GLU A 162 4.26 14.45 -17.66
CA GLU A 162 4.89 13.71 -16.56
C GLU A 162 3.87 12.83 -15.80
N GLN A 163 2.63 13.30 -15.64
CA GLN A 163 1.55 12.50 -15.06
C GLN A 163 1.20 11.29 -15.94
N GLU A 164 1.17 11.47 -17.25
CA GLU A 164 0.94 10.38 -18.21
C GLU A 164 2.09 9.37 -18.22
N GLU A 165 3.34 9.82 -18.15
CA GLU A 165 4.52 8.97 -18.01
C GLU A 165 4.47 8.16 -16.72
N LEU A 166 4.18 8.82 -15.60
CA LEU A 166 4.03 8.14 -14.31
C LEU A 166 2.90 7.10 -14.33
N ARG A 167 1.78 7.41 -14.99
CA ARG A 167 0.69 6.47 -15.19
C ARG A 167 1.14 5.24 -15.99
N LYS A 168 1.92 5.43 -17.05
CA LYS A 168 2.50 4.32 -17.83
C LYS A 168 3.43 3.47 -16.98
N GLU A 169 4.28 4.09 -16.16
CA GLU A 169 5.15 3.36 -15.21
C GLU A 169 4.34 2.53 -14.21
N ILE A 170 3.25 3.09 -13.67
CA ILE A 170 2.33 2.38 -12.77
C ILE A 170 1.70 1.18 -13.47
N LYS A 171 1.20 1.32 -14.70
CA LYS A 171 0.65 0.20 -15.48
C LYS A 171 1.69 -0.91 -15.71
N ILE A 172 2.93 -0.54 -16.03
CA ILE A 172 4.02 -1.52 -16.19
C ILE A 172 4.30 -2.25 -14.87
N ALA A 173 4.29 -1.55 -13.74
CA ALA A 173 4.47 -2.15 -12.42
C ALA A 173 3.33 -3.11 -12.07
N LEU A 174 2.08 -2.71 -12.33
CA LEU A 174 0.88 -3.54 -12.15
C LEU A 174 0.93 -4.80 -13.02
N HIS A 175 1.31 -4.67 -14.29
CA HIS A 175 1.47 -5.82 -15.18
C HIS A 175 2.51 -6.82 -14.66
N ARG A 176 3.65 -6.35 -14.13
CA ARG A 176 4.66 -7.23 -13.52
C ARG A 176 4.10 -7.95 -12.29
N ILE A 177 3.40 -7.24 -11.41
CA ILE A 177 2.76 -7.84 -10.23
C ILE A 177 1.77 -8.92 -10.67
N TRP A 178 0.90 -8.63 -11.64
CA TRP A 178 -0.07 -9.58 -12.19
C TRP A 178 0.62 -10.85 -12.69
N ARG A 179 1.64 -10.71 -13.54
CA ARG A 179 2.35 -11.87 -14.14
C ARG A 179 3.10 -12.71 -13.13
N ILE A 180 3.65 -12.12 -12.05
CA ILE A 180 4.41 -12.89 -11.05
C ILE A 180 3.50 -13.79 -10.23
N TYR A 181 2.28 -13.35 -9.92
CA TYR A 181 1.32 -14.17 -9.18
C TYR A 181 0.84 -15.40 -9.99
N ASP A 182 0.94 -15.37 -11.32
CA ASP A 182 0.47 -16.45 -12.22
C ASP A 182 1.36 -17.70 -12.15
N VAL A 183 2.59 -17.59 -11.63
CA VAL A 183 3.65 -18.58 -11.86
C VAL A 183 3.77 -19.68 -10.78
N TYR A 184 3.07 -19.62 -9.63
CA TYR A 184 3.44 -20.53 -8.51
C TYR A 184 2.27 -21.22 -7.78
N ILE A 185 2.02 -22.48 -8.17
CA ILE A 185 1.18 -23.46 -7.44
C ILE A 185 2.05 -24.47 -6.63
N GLU A 186 3.38 -24.39 -6.66
CA GLU A 186 4.22 -25.39 -5.98
C GLU A 186 4.87 -24.93 -4.65
N LYS A 187 4.72 -25.80 -3.64
CA LYS A 187 5.30 -25.67 -2.29
C LYS A 187 6.83 -25.49 -2.41
N PRO A 188 7.45 -24.56 -1.67
CA PRO A 188 8.90 -24.52 -1.56
C PRO A 188 9.39 -25.81 -0.88
N GLU A 189 10.36 -26.50 -1.48
CA GLU A 189 11.18 -27.47 -0.75
C GLU A 189 12.11 -26.70 0.20
N VAL A 190 12.29 -27.22 1.41
CA VAL A 190 13.20 -26.66 2.39
C VAL A 190 14.56 -27.27 2.11
N ASP A 191 15.54 -26.46 1.71
CA ASP A 191 16.94 -26.90 1.64
C ASP A 191 17.37 -27.34 3.05
N SER A 192 17.80 -28.61 3.15
CA SER A 192 18.29 -29.24 4.38
C SER A 192 19.74 -28.89 4.67
#